data_AF-A0A7L3V0E5-F1
#
_entry.id   AF-A0A7L3V0E5-F1
#
_cell.length_a   1.000
_cell.length_b   1.000
_cell.length_c   1.000
_cell.angle_alpha   90.00
_cell.angle_beta   90.00
_cell.angle_gamma   90.00
#
_symmetry.space_group_name_H-M   'P 1'
#
loop_
_entity.id
_entity.type
_entity.pdbx_description
1 polymer ?
#
loop_
_entity_poly.entity_id
_entity_poly.type
_entity_poly.pdbx_seq_one_letter_code
_entity_poly.pdbx_strand_id
1 'polypeptide(L)'
;LKVAAVGGAGYHGSLLRAFVRHLGTPGAHLGPRGPDWLGLLRFLIVPLGPHPVAQHLGTLDGRYGSAFLDPPWRELFTRSEAPPSEPFSVAGRILSFVAGAGVTLPLPVAEAMLTCSDKFPDEDSCQKFVPFVGVRAG
;
A
#
# COMPACT_ATOMS: atom_id res chain seq x y z
N LEU A 1 12.42 -4.98 10.38
CA LEU A 1 12.84 -4.62 9.01
C LEU A 1 11.86 -3.59 8.44
N LYS A 2 12.35 -2.45 7.96
CA LYS A 2 11.53 -1.46 7.26
C LYS A 2 11.55 -1.79 5.76
N VAL A 3 10.39 -1.86 5.13
CA VAL A 3 10.24 -2.08 3.70
C VAL A 3 9.54 -0.86 3.11
N ALA A 4 10.29 -0.03 2.40
CA ALA A 4 9.70 1.08 1.65
C ALA A 4 8.99 0.53 0.41
N ALA A 5 7.66 0.53 0.44
CA ALA A 5 6.83 0.16 -0.69
C ALA A 5 6.56 1.42 -1.50
N VAL A 6 7.19 1.53 -2.67
CA VAL A 6 7.09 2.70 -3.55
C VAL A 6 6.22 2.35 -4.73
N GLY A 7 5.04 2.96 -4.84
CA GLY A 7 4.12 2.69 -5.94
C GLY A 7 2.75 3.32 -5.80
N GLY A 8 1.91 3.12 -6.82
CA GLY A 8 0.52 3.55 -6.81
C GLY A 8 -0.39 2.63 -6.00
N ALA A 9 -1.67 3.01 -5.86
CA ALA A 9 -2.65 2.25 -5.09
C ALA A 9 -2.82 0.78 -5.55
N GLY A 10 -2.78 0.53 -6.87
CA GLY A 10 -2.86 -0.83 -7.42
C GLY A 10 -1.65 -1.71 -7.09
N TYR A 11 -0.45 -1.12 -7.04
CA TYR A 11 0.77 -1.81 -6.62
C TYR A 11 0.68 -2.21 -5.14
N HIS A 12 0.32 -1.27 -4.27
CA HIS A 12 0.14 -1.56 -2.85
C HIS A 12 -0.99 -2.57 -2.58
N GLY A 13 -2.07 -2.54 -3.37
CA GLY A 13 -3.11 -3.56 -3.31
C GLY A 13 -2.60 -4.95 -3.70
N SER A 14 -1.75 -5.04 -4.73
CA SER A 14 -1.10 -6.29 -5.14
C SER A 14 -0.12 -6.81 -4.07
N LEU A 15 0.66 -5.90 -3.47
CA LEU A 15 1.56 -6.21 -2.36
C LEU A 15 0.78 -6.73 -1.15
N LEU A 16 -0.32 -6.09 -0.78
CA LEU A 16 -1.21 -6.54 0.30
C LEU A 16 -1.78 -7.93 -0.02
N ARG A 17 -2.25 -8.16 -1.24
CA ARG A 17 -2.78 -9.47 -1.66
C ARG A 17 -1.71 -10.56 -1.55
N ALA A 18 -0.49 -10.27 -1.99
CA ALA A 18 0.62 -11.20 -1.83
C ALA A 18 0.89 -11.46 -0.35
N PHE A 19 0.95 -10.41 0.48
CA PHE A 19 1.18 -10.53 1.92
C PHE A 19 0.10 -11.38 2.61
N VAL A 20 -1.18 -11.10 2.37
CA VAL A 20 -2.32 -11.86 2.92
C VAL A 20 -2.35 -13.30 2.41
N ARG A 21 -1.99 -13.55 1.15
CA ARG A 21 -1.92 -14.92 0.64
C ARG A 21 -0.89 -15.77 1.39
N HIS A 22 0.26 -15.20 1.72
CA HIS A 22 1.29 -15.89 2.52
C HIS A 22 0.87 -16.06 3.99
N LEU A 23 -0.01 -15.19 4.51
CA LEU A 23 -0.66 -15.39 5.81
C LEU A 23 -1.66 -16.55 5.80
N GLY A 24 -2.42 -16.70 4.71
CA GLY A 24 -3.59 -17.57 4.63
C GLY A 24 -3.33 -18.99 4.12
N THR A 25 -2.16 -19.30 3.54
CA THR A 25 -1.86 -20.66 3.03
C THR A 25 -1.54 -21.64 4.17
N PRO A 26 -2.39 -22.65 4.44
CA PRO A 26 -2.05 -23.74 5.35
C PRO A 26 -1.04 -24.64 4.63
N GLY A 27 0.18 -24.77 5.17
CA GLY A 27 1.20 -25.68 4.63
C GLY A 27 2.42 -25.03 3.96
N ALA A 28 2.60 -23.71 4.06
CA ALA A 28 3.88 -23.08 3.71
C ALA A 28 4.98 -23.40 4.75
N HIS A 29 5.31 -24.70 4.96
CA HIS A 29 6.41 -25.27 5.78
C HIS A 29 6.78 -24.63 7.13
N LEU A 30 5.98 -23.72 7.65
CA LEU A 30 6.07 -23.17 8.98
C LEU A 30 4.86 -23.78 9.69
N GLY A 31 5.11 -24.87 10.41
CA GLY A 31 4.14 -25.52 11.29
C GLY A 31 3.58 -24.55 12.34
N PRO A 32 2.90 -25.05 13.39
CA PRO A 32 2.30 -24.18 14.39
C PRO A 32 3.41 -23.31 15.01
N ARG A 33 3.39 -22.01 14.69
CA ARG A 33 4.42 -20.99 15.02
C ARG A 33 5.78 -21.17 14.33
N GLY A 34 5.88 -20.74 13.08
CA GLY A 34 7.12 -20.16 12.57
C GLY A 34 7.42 -18.80 13.24
N PRO A 35 8.67 -18.29 13.25
CA PRO A 35 9.01 -17.03 13.92
C PRO A 35 8.09 -15.91 13.44
N ASP A 36 7.79 -14.95 14.28
CA ASP A 36 6.81 -13.86 14.08
C ASP A 36 7.25 -12.85 13.00
N TRP A 37 7.76 -13.34 11.85
CA TRP A 37 8.38 -12.59 10.77
C TRP A 37 7.45 -11.55 10.15
N LEU A 38 6.16 -11.78 10.28
CA LEU A 38 5.10 -10.86 9.90
C LEU A 38 5.10 -9.60 10.78
N GLY A 39 5.35 -9.75 12.08
CA GLY A 39 5.61 -8.63 12.99
C GLY A 39 6.99 -7.99 12.80
N LEU A 40 7.92 -8.68 12.11
CA LEU A 40 9.23 -8.12 11.79
C LEU A 40 9.18 -7.14 10.60
N LEU A 41 8.21 -7.27 9.69
CA LEU A 41 8.08 -6.40 8.54
C LEU A 41 7.24 -5.17 8.88
N ARG A 42 7.79 -3.99 8.58
CA ARG A 42 7.08 -2.71 8.68
C ARG A 42 7.05 -2.07 7.30
N PHE A 43 5.89 -2.10 6.66
CA PHE A 43 5.69 -1.45 5.37
C PHE A 43 5.58 0.06 5.55
N LEU A 44 6.40 0.78 4.80
CA LEU A 44 6.38 2.23 4.70
C LEU A 44 5.82 2.58 3.33
N ILE A 45 4.57 3.06 3.30
CA ILE A 45 3.88 3.40 2.07
C ILE A 45 4.46 4.70 1.50
N VAL A 46 4.95 4.66 0.27
CA VAL A 46 5.41 5.82 -0.50
C VAL A 46 4.52 5.91 -1.75
N PRO A 47 3.52 6.81 -1.76
CA PRO A 47 2.50 6.82 -2.80
C PRO A 47 3.01 7.50 -4.07
N LEU A 48 2.87 6.84 -5.21
CA LEU A 48 3.05 7.45 -6.53
C LEU A 48 1.66 7.73 -7.13
N GLY A 49 1.18 8.96 -6.97
CA GLY A 49 -0.14 9.40 -7.43
C GLY A 49 -1.27 9.26 -6.39
N PRO A 50 -2.54 9.43 -6.80
CA PRO A 50 -3.70 9.38 -5.90
C PRO A 50 -3.79 8.05 -5.15
N HIS A 51 -3.91 8.11 -3.83
CA HIS A 51 -3.84 6.91 -3.00
C HIS A 51 -4.71 7.03 -1.74
N PRO A 52 -5.79 6.23 -1.60
CA PRO A 52 -6.74 6.38 -0.49
C PRO A 52 -6.11 6.06 0.88
N VAL A 53 -5.28 5.01 0.96
CA VAL A 53 -4.53 4.73 2.20
C VAL A 53 -3.56 5.85 2.57
N ALA A 54 -2.86 6.45 1.60
CA ALA A 54 -1.98 7.57 1.88
C ALA A 54 -2.74 8.81 2.38
N GLN A 55 -3.92 9.09 1.82
CA GLN A 55 -4.77 10.17 2.32
C GLN A 55 -5.15 9.95 3.79
N HIS A 56 -5.56 8.72 4.15
CA HIS A 56 -5.83 8.36 5.54
C HIS A 56 -4.59 8.46 6.43
N LEU A 57 -3.43 7.99 5.98
CA LEU A 57 -2.18 8.11 6.72
C LEU A 57 -1.80 9.58 6.99
N GLY A 58 -2.07 10.48 6.04
CA GLY A 58 -1.83 11.91 6.23
C GLY A 58 -2.74 12.57 7.25
N THR A 59 -3.92 12.01 7.55
CA THR A 59 -4.76 12.51 8.66
C THR A 59 -4.26 12.03 10.02
N LEU A 60 -3.49 10.94 10.05
CA LEU A 60 -2.92 10.36 11.27
C LEU A 60 -1.51 10.87 11.59
N ASP A 61 -0.74 11.24 10.56
CA ASP A 61 0.64 11.73 10.69
C ASP A 61 0.88 12.93 9.77
N GLY A 62 1.00 14.11 10.38
CA GLY A 62 1.29 15.35 9.65
C GLY A 62 2.64 15.33 8.92
N ARG A 63 3.66 14.62 9.43
CA ARG A 63 4.96 14.49 8.75
C ARG A 63 4.83 13.65 7.49
N TYR A 64 4.03 12.59 7.53
CA TYR A 64 3.68 11.82 6.35
C TYR A 64 2.91 12.68 5.33
N GLY A 65 1.92 13.44 5.80
CA GLY A 65 1.15 14.37 4.98
C GLY A 65 2.05 15.39 4.26
N SER A 66 2.95 16.05 4.98
CA SER A 66 3.90 17.01 4.38
C SER A 66 4.89 16.36 3.41
N ALA A 67 5.26 15.09 3.63
CA ALA A 67 6.20 14.41 2.74
C ALA A 67 5.56 14.00 1.41
N PHE A 68 4.32 13.49 1.44
CA PHE A 68 3.76 12.77 0.29
C PHE A 68 2.38 13.26 -0.20
N LEU A 69 1.72 14.15 0.54
CA LEU A 69 0.44 14.74 0.14
C LEU A 69 0.57 16.21 -0.26
N ASP A 70 1.77 16.79 -0.17
CA ASP A 70 2.03 18.15 -0.66
C ASP A 70 1.85 18.24 -2.20
N PRO A 71 1.49 19.42 -2.72
CA PRO A 71 1.32 19.60 -4.17
C PRO A 71 2.55 19.18 -4.99
N PRO A 72 3.80 19.55 -4.61
CA PRO A 72 5.00 19.15 -5.35
C PRO A 72 5.14 17.64 -5.56
N TRP A 73 4.92 16.83 -4.51
CA TRP A 73 4.99 15.37 -4.64
C TRP A 73 3.87 14.82 -5.52
N ARG A 74 2.65 15.30 -5.31
CA ARG A 74 1.48 14.83 -6.06
C ARG A 74 1.59 15.16 -7.54
N GLU A 75 2.00 16.37 -7.88
CA GLU A 75 2.18 16.80 -9.26
C GLU A 75 3.26 15.99 -9.98
N LEU A 76 4.38 15.71 -9.30
CA LEU A 76 5.47 14.92 -9.86
C LEU A 76 5.00 13.53 -10.33
N PHE A 77 4.16 12.86 -9.54
CA PHE A 77 3.69 11.49 -9.82
C PHE A 77 2.27 11.40 -10.41
N THR A 78 1.72 12.51 -10.90
CA THR A 78 0.45 12.53 -11.67
C THR A 78 0.65 12.89 -13.14
N ARG A 79 1.84 13.37 -13.51
CA ARG A 79 2.21 13.70 -14.89
C ARG A 79 2.57 12.43 -15.66
N SER A 80 2.24 12.42 -16.95
CA SER A 80 2.63 11.33 -17.86
C SER A 80 4.08 11.42 -18.32
N GLU A 81 4.71 12.60 -18.19
CA GLU A 81 6.08 12.87 -18.59
C GLU A 81 6.88 13.39 -17.40
N ALA A 82 8.18 13.09 -17.39
CA ALA A 82 9.10 13.59 -16.37
C ALA A 82 9.21 15.12 -16.47
N PRO A 83 9.25 15.85 -15.34
CA PRO A 83 9.46 17.29 -15.37
C PRO A 83 10.86 17.61 -15.91
N PRO A 84 11.05 18.79 -16.53
CA PRO A 84 12.36 19.22 -17.02
C PRO A 84 13.39 19.42 -15.91
N SER A 85 12.92 19.63 -14.67
CA SER A 85 13.76 19.67 -13.48
C SER A 85 12.99 19.11 -12.29
N GLU A 86 13.66 18.30 -11.48
CA GLU A 86 13.12 17.80 -10.22
C GLU A 86 12.97 18.96 -9.21
N PRO A 87 11.75 19.24 -8.70
CA PRO A 87 11.53 20.34 -7.76
C PRO A 87 12.17 20.08 -6.38
N PHE A 88 12.53 18.83 -6.08
CA PHE A 88 13.21 18.40 -4.85
C PHE A 88 13.87 17.03 -5.06
N SER A 89 14.72 16.61 -4.13
CA SER A 89 15.29 15.26 -4.15
C SER A 89 14.26 14.21 -3.73
N VAL A 90 13.73 13.42 -4.67
CA VAL A 90 12.84 12.27 -4.40
C VAL A 90 13.51 11.29 -3.44
N ALA A 91 14.75 10.88 -3.76
CA ALA A 91 15.52 9.94 -2.94
C ALA A 91 15.77 10.52 -1.53
N GLY A 92 16.18 11.78 -1.43
CA GLY A 92 16.41 12.44 -0.13
C GLY A 92 15.15 12.50 0.72
N ARG A 93 13.99 12.76 0.10
CA ARG A 93 12.70 12.78 0.80
C ARG A 93 12.29 11.39 1.30
N ILE A 94 12.42 10.35 0.46
CA ILE A 94 12.15 8.95 0.84
C ILE A 94 13.10 8.51 1.97
N LEU A 95 14.40 8.78 1.84
CA LEU A 95 15.39 8.43 2.87
C LEU A 95 15.08 9.11 4.21
N SER A 96 14.69 10.39 4.18
CA SER A 96 14.30 11.13 5.39
C SER A 96 13.06 10.54 6.04
N PHE A 97 12.05 10.15 5.25
CA PHE A 97 10.87 9.45 5.75
C PHE A 97 11.22 8.09 6.38
N VAL A 98 12.02 7.28 5.69
CA VAL A 98 12.44 5.95 6.18
C VAL A 98 13.24 6.07 7.48
N ALA A 99 14.14 7.04 7.57
CA ALA A 99 14.92 7.31 8.78
C ALA A 99 14.00 7.75 9.95
N GLY A 100 13.06 8.66 9.68
CA GLY A 100 12.14 9.20 10.68
C GLY A 100 10.99 8.28 11.10
N ALA A 101 10.72 7.20 10.37
CA ALA A 101 9.63 6.28 10.66
C ALA A 101 9.89 5.49 11.97
N GLY A 102 9.30 5.94 13.07
CA GLY A 102 9.40 5.30 14.39
C GLY A 102 8.13 4.60 14.87
N VAL A 103 6.96 5.03 14.39
CA VAL A 103 5.65 4.54 14.81
C VAL A 103 5.09 3.59 13.75
N THR A 104 4.45 2.51 14.20
CA THR A 104 3.74 1.57 13.33
C THR A 104 2.25 1.71 13.58
N LEU A 105 1.49 1.99 12.53
CA LEU A 105 0.03 2.09 12.60
C LEU A 105 -0.58 0.72 12.27
N PRO A 106 -1.33 0.09 13.19
CA PRO A 106 -2.05 -1.13 12.88
C PRO A 106 -3.25 -0.78 11.99
N LEU A 107 -3.14 -1.13 10.70
CA LEU A 107 -4.22 -0.92 9.73
C LEU A 107 -5.06 -2.19 9.63
N PRO A 108 -6.40 -2.10 9.76
CA PRO A 108 -7.25 -3.28 9.60
C PRO A 108 -7.23 -3.74 8.14
N VAL A 109 -7.07 -5.04 7.95
CA VAL A 109 -7.17 -5.70 6.64
C VAL A 109 -8.52 -6.40 6.60
N ALA A 110 -9.31 -6.11 5.57
CA ALA A 110 -10.58 -6.75 5.27
C ALA A 110 -10.54 -7.36 3.87
N GLU A 111 -11.50 -8.20 3.52
CA GLU A 111 -11.65 -8.78 2.19
C GLU A 111 -13.00 -8.42 1.58
N ALA A 112 -12.99 -7.94 0.34
CA ALA A 112 -14.17 -7.70 -0.46
C ALA A 112 -14.41 -8.90 -1.37
N MET A 113 -15.63 -9.42 -1.41
CA MET A 113 -16.04 -10.41 -2.40
C MET A 113 -16.51 -9.68 -3.65
N LEU A 114 -15.76 -9.81 -4.73
CA LEU A 114 -16.15 -9.31 -6.04
C LEU A 114 -16.82 -10.44 -6.83
N THR A 115 -18.03 -10.19 -7.30
CA THR A 115 -18.70 -11.07 -8.27
C THR A 115 -18.39 -10.54 -9.66
N CYS A 116 -17.65 -11.32 -10.44
CA CYS A 116 -17.36 -11.03 -11.84
C CYS A 116 -18.37 -11.79 -12.70
N SER A 117 -19.27 -11.07 -13.36
CA SER A 117 -20.06 -11.58 -14.46
C SER A 117 -19.29 -11.33 -15.74
N ASP A 118 -18.82 -12.39 -16.40
CA ASP A 118 -18.20 -12.23 -17.71
C ASP A 118 -19.19 -11.67 -18.74
N LYS A 119 -18.68 -10.94 -19.72
CA LYS A 119 -19.51 -10.34 -20.78
C LYS A 119 -20.06 -11.38 -21.75
N PHE A 120 -19.66 -12.65 -21.61
CA PHE A 120 -20.05 -13.74 -22.49
C PHE A 120 -21.15 -14.57 -21.83
N PRO A 121 -22.24 -14.88 -22.56
CA PRO A 121 -23.47 -15.44 -22.00
C PRO A 121 -23.36 -16.90 -21.51
N ASP A 122 -22.18 -17.53 -21.61
CA ASP A 122 -21.99 -18.97 -21.38
C ASP A 122 -20.91 -19.29 -20.31
N GLU A 123 -20.41 -18.28 -19.59
CA GLU A 123 -19.49 -18.48 -18.45
C GLU A 123 -20.18 -18.21 -17.10
N ASP A 124 -20.02 -19.14 -16.16
CA ASP A 124 -20.49 -19.00 -14.79
C ASP A 124 -19.83 -17.79 -14.10
N SER A 125 -20.60 -17.01 -13.36
CA SER A 125 -20.07 -15.88 -12.58
C SER A 125 -19.01 -16.36 -11.59
N CYS A 126 -17.81 -15.78 -11.61
CA CYS A 126 -16.78 -16.11 -10.63
C CYS A 126 -16.79 -15.15 -9.43
N GLN A 127 -16.51 -15.68 -8.25
CA GLN A 127 -16.35 -14.88 -7.03
C GLN A 127 -14.88 -14.80 -6.65
N LYS A 128 -14.39 -13.58 -6.43
CA LYS A 128 -13.00 -13.31 -6.05
C LYS A 128 -12.93 -12.48 -4.78
N PHE A 129 -12.24 -13.00 -3.78
CA PHE A 129 -11.89 -12.24 -2.58
C PHE A 129 -10.69 -11.32 -2.86
N VAL A 130 -10.83 -10.05 -2.48
CA VAL A 130 -9.83 -9.00 -2.68
C VAL A 130 -9.53 -8.35 -1.33
N PRO A 131 -8.33 -8.55 -0.77
CA PRO A 131 -7.96 -7.88 0.46
C PRO A 131 -7.73 -6.39 0.21
N PHE A 132 -8.16 -5.58 1.17
CA PHE A 132 -7.99 -4.13 1.17
C PHE A 132 -7.75 -3.62 2.59
N VAL A 133 -7.12 -2.44 2.70
CA VAL A 133 -6.99 -1.73 3.97
C VAL A 133 -8.28 -0.98 4.26
N GLY A 134 -8.89 -1.26 5.41
CA GLY A 134 -10.06 -0.54 5.90
C GLY A 134 -9.68 0.88 6.32
N VAL A 135 -9.87 1.84 5.43
CA VAL A 135 -9.81 3.28 5.77
C VAL A 135 -11.20 3.74 6.17
N ARG A 136 -11.33 4.42 7.32
CA ARG A 136 -12.60 5.10 7.65
C ARG A 136 -12.68 6.35 6.77
N ALA A 137 -13.73 6.44 5.94
CA ALA A 137 -14.13 7.72 5.37
C ALA A 137 -14.55 8.61 6.54
N GLY A 138 -13.85 9.73 6.72
CA GLY A 138 -14.25 10.78 7.67
C GLY A 138 -15.46 11.54 7.14
#